data_AF-R7J1P3-F1
#
_entry.id   AF-R7J1P3-F1
#
_cell.length_a   1.000
_cell.length_b   1.000
_cell.length_c   1.000
_cell.angle_alpha   90.00
_cell.angle_beta   90.00
_cell.angle_gamma   90.00
#
_symmetry.space_group_name_H-M   'P 1'
#
loop_
_entity.id
_entity.type
_entity.pdbx_description
1 polymer ?
#
loop_
_entity_poly.entity_id
_entity_poly.type
_entity_poly.pdbx_seq_one_letter_code
_entity_poly.pdbx_strand_id
1 'polypeptide(L)'
;MKRILTTLFFVVVVAGAISAQTVTAVTTAAGTLQSVLTTAPDKVVALVVQGPVDAGDLEFINTKMTSLESLDLKGATIEAYYGAGHAINGVQRYDANYLPEMIFAGLRAKTLTLPLTAKLRIGEGAFVGASLTAVTIPENVGEVGDGAFAGCRALKSVTVKTNTGSGSDIFANCTALTTADISAMTEVPVRMFDGCSSLSSVIVNPSCISIGTAAFRGCKALKSFDFASTLTSLQPSAFECSGLQKIDMTASQDIFALGQYAFANCSSLTEALFADNIVNISEGALFNCEKLTSIHLPGSLTGFGNAMLSNTAIAGKIEMPRMSMTIGDYALTGAAAVSEIDIPASVFYIGNEAMSGMSGLKRINVSKHQAIPSIGMDVWSDVDQPKVTLIVADSMYGEFKAAEQWKEFDIVMISGTDDIASESAGVSVKGRFEGMDLHVVATGVPMKRVELYDVSGALLTAVDTSENEIVIPIAAYTTRVYVANVILANGSRAAVKLMR
;
A
#
# COMPACT_ATOMS: atom_id res chain seq x y z
N MET A 1 17.65 54.43 -61.11
CA MET A 1 18.28 55.27 -60.06
C MET A 1 17.61 54.92 -58.73
N LYS A 2 18.20 54.05 -57.90
CA LYS A 2 19.15 54.36 -56.78
C LYS A 2 18.51 55.16 -55.64
N ARG A 3 18.37 54.51 -54.47
CA ARG A 3 18.93 54.84 -53.13
C ARG A 3 18.08 54.08 -52.08
N ILE A 4 18.57 52.99 -51.48
CA ILE A 4 19.50 52.92 -50.33
C ILE A 4 19.07 53.87 -49.21
N LEU A 5 18.60 53.28 -48.10
CA LEU A 5 18.74 53.90 -46.79
C LEU A 5 19.37 52.85 -45.84
N THR A 6 20.57 53.19 -45.42
CA THR A 6 21.43 52.47 -44.47
C THR A 6 21.37 53.22 -43.13
N THR A 7 21.74 52.54 -42.04
CA THR A 7 22.28 53.08 -40.77
C THR A 7 21.19 53.46 -39.73
N LEU A 8 21.24 53.08 -38.44
CA LEU A 8 22.35 53.06 -37.50
C LEU A 8 22.28 51.93 -36.44
N PHE A 9 23.45 51.36 -36.16
CA PHE A 9 23.78 50.65 -34.93
C PHE A 9 23.57 51.54 -33.71
N PHE A 10 22.90 51.03 -32.68
CA PHE A 10 23.16 51.45 -31.30
C PHE A 10 23.94 50.35 -30.60
N VAL A 11 25.25 50.60 -30.45
CA VAL A 11 26.08 49.95 -29.45
C VAL A 11 25.65 50.55 -28.11
N VAL A 12 24.88 49.80 -27.33
CA VAL A 12 24.83 50.01 -25.88
C VAL A 12 25.83 49.02 -25.28
N VAL A 13 27.01 49.54 -24.92
CA VAL A 13 27.92 48.84 -24.02
C VAL A 13 27.27 48.84 -22.64
N VAL A 14 26.56 47.77 -22.30
CA VAL A 14 26.40 47.37 -20.89
C VAL A 14 27.42 46.27 -20.65
N ALA A 15 28.44 46.60 -19.88
CA ALA A 15 29.42 45.63 -19.41
C ALA A 15 28.72 44.56 -18.54
N GLY A 16 28.95 43.28 -18.87
CA GLY A 16 28.75 42.16 -17.95
C GLY A 16 27.66 41.13 -18.26
N ALA A 17 27.39 40.79 -19.52
CA ALA A 17 26.70 39.54 -19.85
C ALA A 17 27.73 38.51 -20.34
N ILE A 18 28.07 37.52 -19.50
CA ILE A 18 28.79 36.32 -19.97
C ILE A 18 27.81 35.63 -20.92
N SER A 19 28.02 35.78 -22.23
CA SER A 19 27.35 34.97 -23.25
C SER A 19 27.55 33.50 -22.88
N ALA A 20 26.49 32.79 -22.50
CA ALA A 20 26.53 31.34 -22.36
C ALA A 20 27.01 30.75 -23.70
N GLN A 21 28.26 30.29 -23.75
CA GLN A 21 28.87 29.77 -24.97
C GLN A 21 28.22 28.42 -25.29
N THR A 22 27.20 28.49 -26.16
CA THR A 22 26.63 27.32 -26.80
C THR A 22 27.54 26.90 -27.94
N VAL A 23 28.00 25.66 -27.91
CA VAL A 23 28.88 25.08 -28.93
C VAL A 23 28.14 23.93 -29.60
N THR A 24 28.05 23.98 -30.93
CA THR A 24 27.63 22.83 -31.74
C THR A 24 28.89 22.15 -32.28
N ALA A 25 29.14 20.92 -31.83
CA ALA A 25 30.24 20.10 -32.30
C ALA A 25 29.71 19.11 -33.34
N VAL A 26 30.26 19.18 -34.55
CA VAL A 26 29.96 18.23 -35.63
C VAL A 26 31.17 17.32 -35.78
N THR A 27 31.03 16.07 -35.35
CA THR A 27 32.07 15.05 -35.51
C THR A 27 31.84 14.28 -36.80
N THR A 28 32.93 13.88 -37.48
CA THR A 28 32.86 13.02 -38.68
C THR A 28 33.43 11.62 -38.42
N ALA A 29 34.06 11.40 -37.28
CA ALA A 29 34.56 10.13 -36.78
C ALA A 29 34.51 10.15 -35.24
N ALA A 30 34.28 9.01 -34.60
CA ALA A 30 34.34 8.91 -33.15
C ALA A 30 35.77 9.18 -32.62
N GLY A 31 35.87 9.63 -31.37
CA GLY A 31 37.13 10.01 -30.70
C GLY A 31 37.68 11.38 -31.12
N THR A 32 36.91 12.16 -31.89
CA THR A 32 37.37 13.45 -32.46
C THR A 32 36.70 14.68 -31.83
N LEU A 33 35.87 14.52 -30.80
CA LEU A 33 35.12 15.63 -30.23
C LEU A 33 36.05 16.77 -29.78
N GLN A 34 37.16 16.44 -29.12
CA GLN A 34 38.11 17.45 -28.65
C GLN A 34 38.69 18.30 -29.79
N SER A 35 38.99 17.70 -30.94
CA SER A 35 39.66 18.39 -32.04
C SER A 35 38.75 19.31 -32.83
N VAL A 36 37.42 19.10 -32.76
CA VAL A 36 36.42 19.93 -33.44
C VAL A 36 35.92 21.11 -32.60
N LEU A 37 36.32 21.22 -31.33
CA LEU A 37 35.94 22.35 -30.48
C LEU A 37 36.69 23.62 -30.85
N THR A 38 35.95 24.70 -31.05
CA THR A 38 36.48 26.06 -31.27
C THR A 38 36.59 26.87 -29.97
N THR A 39 36.09 26.32 -28.87
CA THR A 39 36.03 26.94 -27.54
C THR A 39 36.77 26.06 -26.54
N ALA A 40 37.47 26.68 -25.58
CA ALA A 40 38.14 25.94 -24.51
C ALA A 40 37.11 25.07 -23.74
N PRO A 41 37.37 23.77 -23.51
CA PRO A 41 36.37 22.85 -22.95
C PRO A 41 35.78 23.32 -21.62
N ASP A 42 36.59 23.91 -20.74
CA ASP A 42 36.18 24.42 -19.43
C ASP A 42 35.28 25.67 -19.52
N LYS A 43 35.12 26.26 -20.72
CA LYS A 43 34.25 27.41 -20.99
C LYS A 43 32.96 27.05 -21.72
N VAL A 44 32.83 25.81 -22.20
CA VAL A 44 31.60 25.35 -22.86
C VAL A 44 30.47 25.27 -21.83
N VAL A 45 29.43 26.08 -22.01
CA VAL A 45 28.25 26.13 -21.11
C VAL A 45 27.13 25.24 -21.64
N ALA A 46 26.96 25.17 -22.96
CA ALA A 46 26.02 24.25 -23.60
C ALA A 46 26.69 23.55 -24.78
N LEU A 47 26.57 22.23 -24.84
CA LEU A 47 27.11 21.42 -25.93
C LEU A 47 25.97 20.73 -26.68
N VAL A 48 25.96 20.89 -28.00
CA VAL A 48 25.15 20.08 -28.93
C VAL A 48 26.09 19.25 -29.77
N VAL A 49 25.93 17.92 -29.75
CA VAL A 49 26.75 16.98 -30.52
C VAL A 49 25.96 16.44 -31.71
N GLN A 50 26.59 16.46 -32.89
CA GLN A 50 26.06 15.88 -34.12
C GLN A 50 27.13 14.95 -34.72
N GLY A 51 26.77 13.71 -35.02
CA GLY A 51 27.69 12.72 -35.61
C GLY A 51 28.24 11.68 -34.61
N PRO A 52 29.19 10.83 -35.05
CA PRO A 52 29.72 9.74 -34.25
C PRO A 52 30.57 10.20 -33.07
N VAL A 53 30.36 9.59 -31.92
CA VAL A 53 31.17 9.73 -30.71
C VAL A 53 31.40 8.37 -30.07
N ASP A 54 32.49 8.23 -29.31
CA ASP A 54 32.78 7.02 -28.53
C ASP A 54 32.87 7.30 -27.02
N ALA A 55 33.20 6.27 -26.23
CA ALA A 55 33.37 6.40 -24.79
C ALA A 55 34.43 7.45 -24.39
N GLY A 56 35.47 7.67 -25.21
CA GLY A 56 36.50 8.66 -24.94
C GLY A 56 35.99 10.09 -25.10
N ASP A 57 35.16 10.34 -26.12
CA ASP A 57 34.47 11.62 -26.28
C ASP A 57 33.52 11.91 -25.11
N LEU A 58 32.75 10.90 -24.68
CA LEU A 58 31.81 11.02 -23.56
C LEU A 58 32.54 11.29 -22.23
N GLU A 59 33.66 10.59 -21.97
CA GLU A 59 34.52 10.82 -20.82
C GLU A 59 35.12 12.24 -20.87
N PHE A 60 35.55 12.67 -22.05
CA PHE A 60 36.07 14.01 -22.26
C PHE A 60 35.03 15.09 -21.91
N ILE A 61 33.77 14.91 -22.32
CA ILE A 61 32.65 15.80 -21.92
C ILE A 61 32.57 15.86 -20.40
N ASN A 62 32.48 14.71 -19.72
CA ASN A 62 32.25 14.68 -18.27
C ASN A 62 33.43 15.25 -17.46
N THR A 63 34.66 15.02 -17.92
CA THR A 63 35.88 15.34 -17.16
C THR A 63 36.49 16.70 -17.50
N LYS A 64 36.30 17.22 -18.72
CA LYS A 64 36.94 18.46 -19.18
C LYS A 64 35.98 19.65 -19.30
N MET A 65 34.68 19.42 -19.51
CA MET A 65 33.69 20.51 -19.64
C MET A 65 33.13 20.91 -18.27
N THR A 66 33.96 21.51 -17.43
CA THR A 66 33.63 21.81 -16.03
C THR A 66 32.56 22.88 -15.83
N SER A 67 32.28 23.71 -16.85
CA SER A 67 31.21 24.72 -16.83
C SER A 67 29.92 24.28 -17.54
N LEU A 68 29.82 23.01 -17.94
CA LEU A 68 28.71 22.52 -18.73
C LEU A 68 27.40 22.52 -17.93
N GLU A 69 26.41 23.25 -18.44
CA GLU A 69 25.05 23.31 -17.90
C GLU A 69 24.03 22.55 -18.77
N SER A 70 24.30 22.37 -20.07
CA SER A 70 23.40 21.64 -20.98
C SER A 70 24.15 20.72 -21.93
N LEU A 71 23.70 19.48 -22.04
CA LEU A 71 24.23 18.48 -22.96
C LEU A 71 23.13 17.94 -23.87
N ASP A 72 23.24 18.17 -25.17
CA ASP A 72 22.33 17.61 -26.18
C ASP A 72 23.08 16.61 -27.07
N LEU A 73 22.76 15.33 -26.89
CA LEU A 73 23.29 14.21 -27.67
C LEU A 73 22.27 13.67 -28.68
N LYS A 74 21.16 14.37 -28.95
CA LYS A 74 20.07 13.88 -29.81
C LYS A 74 20.57 13.46 -31.20
N GLY A 75 21.51 14.21 -31.76
CA GLY A 75 22.12 13.97 -33.06
C GLY A 75 23.40 13.14 -33.03
N ALA A 76 23.81 12.66 -31.85
CA ALA A 76 24.99 11.83 -31.71
C ALA A 76 24.68 10.36 -32.00
N THR A 77 25.63 9.66 -32.63
CA THR A 77 25.63 8.19 -32.72
C THR A 77 26.75 7.64 -31.84
N ILE A 78 26.45 6.67 -30.99
CA ILE A 78 27.46 6.09 -30.08
C ILE A 78 28.13 4.91 -30.77
N GLU A 79 29.39 5.08 -31.17
CA GLU A 79 30.22 4.02 -31.76
C GLU A 79 30.94 3.19 -30.69
N ALA A 80 31.35 1.99 -31.08
CA ALA A 80 32.11 1.11 -30.20
C ALA A 80 33.51 1.66 -29.93
N TYR A 81 34.02 1.43 -28.72
CA TYR A 81 35.38 1.80 -28.33
C TYR A 81 36.18 0.56 -27.94
N TYR A 82 37.42 0.49 -28.43
CA TYR A 82 38.38 -0.56 -28.11
C TYR A 82 39.73 0.07 -27.79
N GLY A 83 40.08 0.17 -26.51
CA GLY A 83 41.36 0.77 -26.13
C GLY A 83 41.58 0.92 -24.63
N ALA A 84 42.83 1.08 -24.23
CA ALA A 84 43.21 1.29 -22.83
C ALA A 84 43.13 2.77 -22.40
N GLY A 85 42.97 3.71 -23.34
CA GLY A 85 43.07 5.15 -23.09
C GLY A 85 41.88 5.75 -22.33
N HIS A 86 40.71 5.13 -22.43
CA HIS A 86 39.45 5.61 -21.85
C HIS A 86 38.77 4.51 -21.03
N ALA A 87 39.57 3.86 -20.17
CA ALA A 87 39.09 2.74 -19.37
C ALA A 87 38.35 3.24 -18.11
N ILE A 88 37.07 2.93 -18.02
CA ILE A 88 36.25 3.17 -16.82
C ILE A 88 36.24 1.88 -16.01
N ASN A 89 36.68 1.96 -14.75
CA ASN A 89 36.87 0.80 -13.86
C ASN A 89 37.73 -0.33 -14.46
N GLY A 90 38.66 0.00 -15.35
CA GLY A 90 39.51 -0.99 -16.03
C GLY A 90 38.85 -1.71 -17.21
N VAL A 91 37.59 -1.39 -17.54
CA VAL A 91 36.91 -1.88 -18.76
C VAL A 91 37.46 -1.13 -19.97
N GLN A 92 37.88 -1.84 -21.00
CA GLN A 92 38.57 -1.26 -22.19
C GLN A 92 37.81 -1.48 -23.50
N ARG A 93 36.59 -2.03 -23.40
CA ARG A 93 35.75 -2.38 -24.54
C ARG A 93 34.33 -1.94 -24.25
N TYR A 94 33.79 -1.10 -25.11
CA TYR A 94 32.41 -0.63 -25.04
C TYR A 94 31.76 -0.86 -26.39
N ASP A 95 30.59 -1.50 -26.39
CA ASP A 95 29.83 -1.72 -27.60
C ASP A 95 29.20 -0.41 -28.12
N ALA A 96 28.85 -0.38 -29.40
CA ALA A 96 28.06 0.72 -29.95
C ALA A 96 26.69 0.80 -29.28
N ASN A 97 26.07 1.99 -29.28
CA ASN A 97 24.78 2.28 -28.64
C ASN A 97 24.75 2.01 -27.13
N TYR A 98 25.90 2.08 -26.45
CA TYR A 98 26.01 1.91 -25.01
C TYR A 98 26.60 3.16 -24.38
N LEU A 99 25.88 3.79 -23.45
CA LEU A 99 26.46 4.75 -22.51
C LEU A 99 27.09 3.93 -21.38
N PRO A 100 28.44 3.89 -21.28
CA PRO A 100 29.08 2.98 -20.34
C PRO A 100 28.72 3.23 -18.88
N GLU A 101 28.99 2.23 -18.05
CA GLU A 101 28.91 2.37 -16.60
C GLU A 101 29.65 3.63 -16.12
N MET A 102 29.04 4.38 -15.20
CA MET A 102 29.65 5.56 -14.57
C MET A 102 30.12 6.70 -15.52
N ILE A 103 29.85 6.63 -16.83
CA ILE A 103 30.42 7.55 -17.85
C ILE A 103 30.14 9.03 -17.54
N PHE A 104 28.94 9.31 -17.04
CA PHE A 104 28.45 10.63 -16.64
C PHE A 104 28.15 10.70 -15.12
N ALA A 105 28.84 9.89 -14.31
CA ALA A 105 28.78 9.99 -12.87
C ALA A 105 29.17 11.41 -12.42
N GLY A 106 28.32 12.05 -11.61
CA GLY A 106 28.50 13.42 -11.15
C GLY A 106 28.42 14.48 -12.26
N LEU A 107 27.79 14.18 -13.41
CA LEU A 107 27.64 15.12 -14.52
C LEU A 107 27.06 16.45 -14.02
N ARG A 108 27.74 17.55 -14.37
CA ARG A 108 27.42 18.90 -13.89
C ARG A 108 26.28 19.57 -14.65
N ALA A 109 25.95 19.04 -15.83
CA ALA A 109 24.87 19.56 -16.65
C ALA A 109 23.52 19.46 -15.90
N LYS A 110 22.70 20.50 -16.05
CA LYS A 110 21.33 20.59 -15.53
C LYS A 110 20.31 19.97 -16.49
N THR A 111 20.63 19.94 -17.78
CA THR A 111 19.79 19.38 -18.85
C THR A 111 20.57 18.38 -19.69
N LEU A 112 19.88 17.30 -20.06
CA LEU A 112 20.39 16.23 -20.91
C LEU A 112 19.34 15.84 -21.95
N THR A 113 19.74 15.76 -23.20
CA THR A 113 18.98 15.05 -24.24
C THR A 113 19.76 13.82 -24.67
N LEU A 114 19.16 12.64 -24.49
CA LEU A 114 19.79 11.35 -24.84
C LEU A 114 19.86 11.15 -26.36
N PRO A 115 20.82 10.34 -26.85
CA PRO A 115 20.87 9.91 -28.25
C PRO A 115 19.58 9.21 -28.71
N LEU A 116 19.20 9.45 -29.96
CA LEU A 116 18.07 8.75 -30.62
C LEU A 116 18.49 7.46 -31.33
N THR A 117 19.68 6.92 -31.01
CA THR A 117 20.12 5.66 -31.59
C THR A 117 19.23 4.50 -31.15
N ALA A 118 18.92 3.59 -32.08
CA ALA A 118 18.05 2.45 -31.79
C ALA A 118 18.70 1.52 -30.74
N LYS A 119 17.90 1.08 -29.76
CA LYS A 119 18.33 0.19 -28.66
C LYS A 119 19.48 0.78 -27.85
N LEU A 120 19.39 2.06 -27.51
CA LEU A 120 20.35 2.70 -26.60
C LEU A 120 20.33 1.96 -25.27
N ARG A 121 21.50 1.59 -24.77
CA ARG A 121 21.70 0.98 -23.45
C ARG A 121 22.35 2.00 -22.54
N ILE A 122 21.77 2.22 -21.36
CA ILE A 122 22.32 3.08 -20.32
C ILE A 122 22.94 2.19 -19.27
N GLY A 123 24.25 2.29 -19.05
CA GLY A 123 24.99 1.43 -18.11
C GLY A 123 24.70 1.72 -16.64
N GLU A 124 25.17 0.81 -15.79
CA GLU A 124 25.10 0.93 -14.33
C GLU A 124 25.71 2.26 -13.86
N GLY A 125 24.97 3.00 -13.04
CA GLY A 125 25.41 4.28 -12.49
C GLY A 125 25.80 5.33 -13.54
N ALA A 126 25.41 5.18 -14.82
CA ALA A 126 25.88 6.04 -15.90
C ALA A 126 25.73 7.54 -15.60
N PHE A 127 24.70 7.95 -14.87
CA PHE A 127 24.42 9.32 -14.44
C PHE A 127 24.28 9.45 -12.91
N VAL A 128 24.88 8.53 -12.13
CA VAL A 128 24.78 8.57 -10.67
C VAL A 128 25.25 9.93 -10.12
N GLY A 129 24.46 10.55 -9.25
CA GLY A 129 24.80 11.84 -8.63
C GLY A 129 24.83 13.03 -9.60
N ALA A 130 24.31 12.92 -10.81
CA ALA A 130 24.28 14.03 -11.76
C ALA A 130 23.42 15.21 -11.25
N SER A 131 23.75 16.41 -11.72
CA SER A 131 23.06 17.67 -11.39
C SER A 131 21.83 17.94 -12.26
N LEU A 132 21.34 16.91 -12.96
CA LEU A 132 20.20 16.98 -13.86
C LEU A 132 18.95 17.43 -13.10
N THR A 133 18.17 18.30 -13.72
CA THR A 133 16.90 18.81 -13.17
C THR A 133 15.68 18.08 -13.71
N ALA A 134 15.80 17.50 -14.90
CA ALA A 134 14.80 16.64 -15.52
C ALA A 134 15.49 15.57 -16.38
N VAL A 135 14.85 14.40 -16.50
CA VAL A 135 15.30 13.32 -17.38
C VAL A 135 14.11 12.76 -18.15
N THR A 136 14.28 12.56 -19.45
CA THR A 136 13.38 11.73 -20.27
C THR A 136 14.15 10.52 -20.76
N ILE A 137 13.69 9.32 -20.43
CA ILE A 137 14.15 8.05 -21.02
C ILE A 137 13.22 7.73 -22.20
N PRO A 138 13.66 7.93 -23.45
CA PRO A 138 12.81 7.76 -24.63
C PRO A 138 12.58 6.28 -25.00
N GLU A 139 11.64 6.04 -25.90
CA GLU A 139 11.22 4.70 -26.37
C GLU A 139 12.34 3.90 -27.06
N ASN A 140 13.38 4.56 -27.59
CA ASN A 140 14.51 3.88 -28.22
C ASN A 140 15.51 3.28 -27.23
N VAL A 141 15.36 3.55 -25.93
CA VAL A 141 16.20 2.95 -24.88
C VAL A 141 15.77 1.51 -24.65
N GLY A 142 16.69 0.58 -24.91
CA GLY A 142 16.48 -0.86 -24.78
C GLY A 142 16.87 -1.41 -23.41
N GLU A 143 17.71 -0.72 -22.65
CA GLU A 143 18.18 -1.16 -21.33
C GLU A 143 18.56 0.06 -20.47
N VAL A 144 18.23 -0.03 -19.17
CA VAL A 144 18.68 0.93 -18.15
C VAL A 144 19.28 0.12 -17.02
N GLY A 145 20.57 0.29 -16.76
CA GLY A 145 21.32 -0.41 -15.73
C GLY A 145 21.01 0.08 -14.32
N ASP A 146 21.51 -0.68 -13.35
CA ASP A 146 21.28 -0.42 -11.93
C ASP A 146 21.78 0.98 -11.53
N GLY A 147 20.97 1.68 -10.73
CA GLY A 147 21.34 2.99 -10.20
C GLY A 147 21.67 4.06 -11.25
N ALA A 148 21.25 3.89 -12.51
CA ALA A 148 21.67 4.75 -13.63
C ALA A 148 21.51 6.25 -13.36
N PHE A 149 20.48 6.66 -12.61
CA PHE A 149 20.25 8.05 -12.19
C PHE A 149 20.14 8.17 -10.66
N ALA A 150 20.66 7.22 -9.90
CA ALA A 150 20.60 7.25 -8.44
C ALA A 150 21.32 8.48 -7.88
N GLY A 151 20.78 9.07 -6.82
CA GLY A 151 21.39 10.19 -6.12
C GLY A 151 21.43 11.51 -6.90
N CYS A 152 20.69 11.65 -8.01
CA CYS A 152 20.54 12.93 -8.71
C CYS A 152 19.69 13.91 -7.85
N ARG A 153 20.30 14.51 -6.83
CA ARG A 153 19.61 15.32 -5.80
C ARG A 153 19.02 16.64 -6.32
N ALA A 154 19.32 17.04 -7.56
CA ALA A 154 18.70 18.19 -8.22
C ALA A 154 17.52 17.80 -9.13
N LEU A 155 17.30 16.51 -9.36
CA LEU A 155 16.30 15.99 -10.30
C LEU A 155 14.91 16.23 -9.74
N LYS A 156 14.07 16.96 -10.49
CA LYS A 156 12.72 17.35 -10.09
C LYS A 156 11.62 16.57 -10.79
N SER A 157 11.89 16.11 -12.02
CA SER A 157 10.92 15.38 -12.83
C SER A 157 11.57 14.30 -13.69
N VAL A 158 10.90 13.16 -13.82
CA VAL A 158 11.30 12.10 -14.75
C VAL A 158 10.14 11.67 -15.63
N THR A 159 10.47 11.28 -16.87
CA THR A 159 9.54 10.61 -17.80
C THR A 159 10.21 9.39 -18.37
N VAL A 160 9.60 8.21 -18.21
CA VAL A 160 10.10 6.93 -18.74
C VAL A 160 9.11 6.42 -19.78
N LYS A 161 9.53 6.43 -21.05
CA LYS A 161 8.72 6.05 -22.22
C LYS A 161 9.01 4.65 -22.75
N THR A 162 9.72 3.83 -21.98
CA THR A 162 10.06 2.45 -22.34
C THR A 162 9.67 1.50 -21.21
N ASN A 163 9.36 0.27 -21.58
CA ASN A 163 9.05 -0.81 -20.64
C ASN A 163 10.26 -1.75 -20.41
N THR A 164 11.42 -1.46 -21.01
CA THR A 164 12.59 -2.37 -21.00
C THR A 164 13.61 -2.03 -19.90
N GLY A 165 13.21 -1.28 -18.87
CA GLY A 165 14.05 -0.93 -17.73
C GLY A 165 14.24 -2.13 -16.79
N SER A 166 15.29 -2.92 -17.00
CA SER A 166 15.63 -4.07 -16.16
C SER A 166 16.43 -3.73 -14.90
N GLY A 167 16.95 -2.50 -14.80
CA GLY A 167 17.79 -2.09 -13.67
C GLY A 167 17.00 -1.79 -12.40
N SER A 168 17.64 -2.04 -11.27
CA SER A 168 17.16 -1.64 -9.94
C SER A 168 17.61 -0.21 -9.61
N ASP A 169 16.93 0.46 -8.68
CA ASP A 169 17.40 1.74 -8.09
C ASP A 169 17.57 2.90 -9.05
N ILE A 170 16.95 2.82 -10.23
CA ILE A 170 17.20 3.73 -11.35
C ILE A 170 17.19 5.20 -10.90
N PHE A 171 16.22 5.60 -10.05
CA PHE A 171 16.11 6.96 -9.51
C PHE A 171 16.22 7.00 -7.98
N ALA A 172 16.81 5.99 -7.33
CA ALA A 172 16.90 5.94 -5.87
C ALA A 172 17.62 7.18 -5.31
N ASN A 173 17.15 7.69 -4.18
CA ASN A 173 17.69 8.85 -3.47
C ASN A 173 17.73 10.17 -4.30
N CYS A 174 16.88 10.30 -5.32
CA CYS A 174 16.61 11.58 -5.99
C CYS A 174 15.70 12.44 -5.10
N THR A 175 16.25 13.01 -4.02
CA THR A 175 15.47 13.62 -2.93
C THR A 175 14.69 14.88 -3.33
N ALA A 176 15.01 15.53 -4.46
CA ALA A 176 14.25 16.65 -5.01
C ALA A 176 13.19 16.24 -6.05
N LEU A 177 13.08 14.94 -6.37
CA LEU A 177 12.15 14.45 -7.39
C LEU A 177 10.73 14.65 -6.89
N THR A 178 9.91 15.38 -7.66
CA THR A 178 8.52 15.72 -7.28
C THR A 178 7.49 15.00 -8.13
N THR A 179 7.81 14.72 -9.39
CA THR A 179 6.90 14.09 -10.37
C THR A 179 7.60 12.99 -11.13
N ALA A 180 6.95 11.84 -11.29
CA ALA A 180 7.42 10.75 -12.15
C ALA A 180 6.30 10.30 -13.11
N ASP A 181 6.58 10.28 -14.41
CA ASP A 181 5.73 9.64 -15.40
C ASP A 181 6.35 8.31 -15.82
N ILE A 182 5.72 7.21 -15.41
CA ILE A 182 6.08 5.83 -15.73
C ILE A 182 4.93 5.11 -16.45
N SER A 183 4.06 5.87 -17.13
CA SER A 183 2.86 5.36 -17.81
C SER A 183 3.14 4.32 -18.91
N ALA A 184 4.38 4.24 -19.39
CA ALA A 184 4.81 3.22 -20.35
C ALA A 184 5.21 1.88 -19.71
N MET A 185 5.42 1.83 -18.39
CA MET A 185 5.95 0.65 -17.70
C MET A 185 4.82 -0.27 -17.24
N THR A 186 4.83 -1.55 -17.62
CA THR A 186 3.91 -2.56 -17.09
C THR A 186 4.41 -3.14 -15.77
N GLU A 187 5.67 -2.94 -15.43
CA GLU A 187 6.29 -3.41 -14.19
C GLU A 187 7.16 -2.29 -13.61
N VAL A 188 7.01 -2.00 -12.31
CA VAL A 188 7.85 -1.01 -11.63
C VAL A 188 9.06 -1.74 -11.02
N PRO A 189 10.31 -1.42 -11.43
CA PRO A 189 11.50 -2.11 -10.93
C PRO A 189 11.75 -1.96 -9.44
N VAL A 190 12.58 -2.87 -8.92
CA VAL A 190 13.07 -2.88 -7.54
C VAL A 190 13.72 -1.53 -7.21
N ARG A 191 13.32 -0.94 -6.08
CA ARG A 191 13.87 0.31 -5.53
C ARG A 191 13.88 1.51 -6.49
N MET A 192 13.08 1.49 -7.57
CA MET A 192 13.14 2.51 -8.63
C MET A 192 13.11 3.94 -8.10
N PHE A 193 12.29 4.22 -7.08
CA PHE A 193 12.15 5.52 -6.41
C PHE A 193 12.43 5.46 -4.90
N ASP A 194 13.22 4.48 -4.45
CA ASP A 194 13.58 4.35 -3.02
C ASP A 194 14.24 5.63 -2.50
N GLY A 195 13.73 6.18 -1.40
CA GLY A 195 14.26 7.41 -0.78
C GLY A 195 13.93 8.71 -1.53
N CYS A 196 13.09 8.70 -2.58
CA CYS A 196 12.60 9.90 -3.27
C CYS A 196 11.59 10.67 -2.40
N SER A 197 12.07 11.24 -1.29
CA SER A 197 11.23 11.81 -0.22
C SER A 197 10.32 12.98 -0.64
N SER A 198 10.63 13.69 -1.73
CA SER A 198 9.79 14.76 -2.28
C SER A 198 8.80 14.29 -3.35
N LEU A 199 8.82 13.01 -3.74
CA LEU A 199 7.98 12.49 -4.82
C LEU A 199 6.52 12.54 -4.38
N SER A 200 5.72 13.33 -5.08
CA SER A 200 4.35 13.65 -4.70
C SER A 200 3.31 13.25 -5.75
N SER A 201 3.74 13.05 -6.99
CA SER A 201 2.88 12.65 -8.10
C SER A 201 3.57 11.59 -8.95
N VAL A 202 2.89 10.47 -9.16
CA VAL A 202 3.33 9.38 -10.03
C VAL A 202 2.21 9.10 -11.02
N ILE A 203 2.50 9.18 -12.31
CA ILE A 203 1.60 8.71 -13.36
C ILE A 203 2.01 7.27 -13.66
N VAL A 204 1.19 6.32 -13.23
CA VAL A 204 1.41 4.90 -13.41
C VAL A 204 0.61 4.37 -14.59
N ASN A 205 1.11 3.30 -15.21
CA ASN A 205 0.41 2.62 -16.29
C ASN A 205 -0.90 2.00 -15.76
N PRO A 206 -2.07 2.25 -16.39
CA PRO A 206 -3.33 1.62 -15.99
C PRO A 206 -3.33 0.09 -16.19
N SER A 207 -2.38 -0.44 -16.96
CA SER A 207 -2.10 -1.87 -17.15
C SER A 207 -0.84 -2.34 -16.42
N CYS A 208 -0.44 -1.66 -15.33
CA CYS A 208 0.65 -2.12 -14.47
C CYS A 208 0.30 -3.47 -13.82
N ILE A 209 1.22 -4.41 -13.87
CA ILE A 209 1.06 -5.81 -13.45
C ILE A 209 1.79 -6.06 -12.13
N SER A 210 2.95 -5.42 -11.92
CA SER A 210 3.78 -5.63 -10.74
C SER A 210 4.44 -4.34 -10.23
N ILE A 211 4.58 -4.26 -8.90
CA ILE A 211 5.36 -3.21 -8.22
C ILE A 211 6.46 -3.89 -7.42
N GLY A 212 7.71 -3.59 -7.76
CA GLY A 212 8.92 -4.22 -7.23
C GLY A 212 9.24 -3.87 -5.77
N THR A 213 10.16 -4.65 -5.19
CA THR A 213 10.58 -4.52 -3.80
C THR A 213 11.06 -3.11 -3.52
N ALA A 214 10.53 -2.48 -2.47
CA ALA A 214 10.88 -1.12 -2.04
C ALA A 214 10.79 -0.03 -3.15
N ALA A 215 9.99 -0.26 -4.21
CA ALA A 215 9.91 0.64 -5.37
C ALA A 215 9.61 2.11 -5.00
N PHE A 216 8.77 2.35 -3.99
CA PHE A 216 8.38 3.66 -3.48
C PHE A 216 8.70 3.83 -1.98
N ARG A 217 9.63 3.04 -1.45
CA ARG A 217 10.01 3.14 -0.03
C ARG A 217 10.52 4.54 0.28
N GLY A 218 10.06 5.13 1.38
CA GLY A 218 10.47 6.45 1.82
C GLY A 218 10.00 7.62 0.93
N CYS A 219 9.06 7.39 0.01
CA CYS A 219 8.38 8.45 -0.76
C CYS A 219 7.39 9.23 0.14
N LYS A 220 7.92 9.98 1.10
CA LYS A 220 7.15 10.63 2.19
C LYS A 220 6.15 11.69 1.72
N ALA A 221 6.35 12.27 0.54
CA ALA A 221 5.42 13.24 -0.04
C ALA A 221 4.30 12.60 -0.90
N LEU A 222 4.36 11.29 -1.17
CA LEU A 222 3.43 10.58 -2.03
C LEU A 222 2.14 10.28 -1.27
N LYS A 223 1.13 11.14 -1.42
CA LYS A 223 -0.13 11.07 -0.66
C LYS A 223 -1.13 10.06 -1.22
N SER A 224 -1.09 9.81 -2.52
CA SER A 224 -1.98 8.91 -3.24
C SER A 224 -1.20 8.14 -4.30
N PHE A 225 -1.69 6.96 -4.64
CA PHE A 225 -1.17 6.12 -5.71
C PHE A 225 -2.32 5.37 -6.36
N ASP A 226 -2.37 5.37 -7.69
CA ASP A 226 -3.45 4.73 -8.45
C ASP A 226 -3.08 3.26 -8.70
N PHE A 227 -3.59 2.34 -7.88
CA PHE A 227 -3.34 0.91 -8.08
C PHE A 227 -4.09 0.41 -9.32
N ALA A 228 -3.36 -0.14 -10.28
CA ALA A 228 -3.94 -0.67 -11.52
C ALA A 228 -4.87 -1.86 -11.25
N SER A 229 -5.95 -1.99 -12.04
CA SER A 229 -6.88 -3.12 -11.93
C SER A 229 -6.24 -4.45 -12.36
N THR A 230 -5.18 -4.39 -13.17
CA THR A 230 -4.39 -5.53 -13.64
C THR A 230 -3.26 -5.95 -12.70
N LEU A 231 -3.13 -5.30 -11.55
CA LEU A 231 -2.05 -5.57 -10.61
C LEU A 231 -2.22 -6.99 -10.05
N THR A 232 -1.19 -7.81 -10.22
CA THR A 232 -1.15 -9.20 -9.73
C THR A 232 -0.15 -9.38 -8.58
N SER A 233 0.79 -8.43 -8.43
CA SER A 233 1.94 -8.58 -7.53
C SER A 233 2.35 -7.26 -6.90
N LEU A 234 2.41 -7.26 -5.56
CA LEU A 234 2.96 -6.18 -4.75
C LEU A 234 4.08 -6.74 -3.87
N GLN A 235 5.33 -6.38 -4.17
CA GLN A 235 6.51 -6.96 -3.54
C GLN A 235 6.81 -6.35 -2.15
N PRO A 236 7.71 -6.96 -1.35
CA PRO A 236 8.03 -6.49 0.00
C PRO A 236 8.46 -5.02 0.05
N SER A 237 8.06 -4.33 1.12
CA SER A 237 8.37 -2.91 1.39
C SER A 237 8.01 -1.92 0.28
N ALA A 238 7.20 -2.30 -0.73
CA ALA A 238 6.96 -1.49 -1.93
C ALA A 238 6.60 -0.03 -1.64
N PHE A 239 5.83 0.24 -0.57
CA PHE A 239 5.42 1.56 -0.10
C PHE A 239 5.79 1.83 1.36
N GLU A 240 6.75 1.09 1.92
CA GLU A 240 7.19 1.28 3.31
C GLU A 240 7.63 2.75 3.55
N CYS A 241 7.23 3.35 4.66
CA CYS A 241 7.51 4.75 5.01
C CYS A 241 7.03 5.77 3.95
N SER A 242 6.08 5.42 3.08
CA SER A 242 5.48 6.36 2.14
C SER A 242 4.51 7.32 2.84
N GLY A 243 4.16 8.41 2.15
CA GLY A 243 3.18 9.40 2.61
C GLY A 243 1.73 9.04 2.37
N LEU A 244 1.42 7.79 1.95
CA LEU A 244 0.10 7.40 1.49
C LEU A 244 -0.96 7.70 2.57
N GLN A 245 -2.06 8.32 2.15
CA GLN A 245 -3.18 8.66 3.04
C GLN A 245 -4.31 7.64 2.95
N LYS A 246 -4.44 6.99 1.79
CA LYS A 246 -5.41 5.95 1.48
C LYS A 246 -4.77 4.89 0.59
N ILE A 247 -5.11 3.63 0.85
CA ILE A 247 -4.89 2.52 -0.07
C ILE A 247 -6.26 2.14 -0.65
N ASP A 248 -6.38 2.10 -1.98
CA ASP A 248 -7.56 1.59 -2.66
C ASP A 248 -7.13 0.60 -3.74
N MET A 249 -7.28 -0.68 -3.41
CA MET A 249 -6.97 -1.81 -4.29
C MET A 249 -8.24 -2.59 -4.65
N THR A 250 -9.43 -1.99 -4.46
CA THR A 250 -10.70 -2.66 -4.72
C THR A 250 -10.89 -3.06 -6.18
N ALA A 251 -10.22 -2.39 -7.11
CA ALA A 251 -10.23 -2.74 -8.54
C ALA A 251 -9.19 -3.81 -8.93
N SER A 252 -8.20 -4.10 -8.09
CA SER A 252 -7.09 -5.02 -8.39
C SER A 252 -7.50 -6.47 -8.11
N GLN A 253 -8.41 -7.02 -8.91
CA GLN A 253 -9.04 -8.32 -8.62
C GLN A 253 -8.11 -9.54 -8.83
N ASP A 254 -6.98 -9.36 -9.52
CA ASP A 254 -6.01 -10.44 -9.80
C ASP A 254 -4.84 -10.50 -8.79
N ILE A 255 -4.90 -9.69 -7.71
CA ILE A 255 -3.90 -9.75 -6.63
C ILE A 255 -4.34 -10.71 -5.51
N PHE A 256 -3.50 -11.69 -5.20
CA PHE A 256 -3.80 -12.72 -4.20
C PHE A 256 -3.03 -12.56 -2.88
N ALA A 257 -1.95 -11.78 -2.89
CA ALA A 257 -1.12 -11.56 -1.70
C ALA A 257 -0.46 -10.18 -1.71
N LEU A 258 -0.25 -9.62 -0.51
CA LEU A 258 0.58 -8.44 -0.28
C LEU A 258 1.94 -8.86 0.26
N GLY A 259 3.02 -8.23 -0.22
CA GLY A 259 4.37 -8.45 0.25
C GLY A 259 4.57 -8.06 1.72
N GLN A 260 5.60 -8.64 2.35
CA GLN A 260 5.98 -8.29 3.73
C GLN A 260 6.28 -6.79 3.84
N TYR A 261 5.80 -6.16 4.91
CA TYR A 261 6.00 -4.73 5.18
C TYR A 261 5.59 -3.78 4.04
N ALA A 262 4.74 -4.23 3.10
CA ALA A 262 4.42 -3.47 1.88
C ALA A 262 3.97 -2.03 2.14
N PHE A 263 3.24 -1.78 3.22
CA PHE A 263 2.79 -0.46 3.66
C PHE A 263 3.21 -0.14 5.09
N ALA A 264 4.24 -0.79 5.62
CA ALA A 264 4.71 -0.53 6.98
C ALA A 264 5.14 0.93 7.17
N ASN A 265 4.93 1.48 8.36
CA ASN A 265 5.30 2.84 8.75
C ASN A 265 4.69 3.95 7.87
N CYS A 266 3.55 3.69 7.20
CA CYS A 266 2.78 4.73 6.50
C CYS A 266 2.04 5.60 7.51
N SER A 267 2.77 6.47 8.22
CA SER A 267 2.26 7.31 9.32
C SER A 267 1.15 8.31 8.96
N SER A 268 0.84 8.47 7.67
CA SER A 268 -0.27 9.30 7.18
C SER A 268 -1.48 8.49 6.71
N LEU A 269 -1.39 7.16 6.69
CA LEU A 269 -2.43 6.27 6.19
C LEU A 269 -3.61 6.26 7.15
N THR A 270 -4.81 6.51 6.63
CA THR A 270 -6.06 6.58 7.42
C THR A 270 -7.08 5.52 7.04
N GLU A 271 -7.02 5.04 5.80
CA GLU A 271 -7.96 4.08 5.23
C GLU A 271 -7.22 3.07 4.32
N ALA A 272 -7.55 1.79 4.45
CA ALA A 272 -7.06 0.74 3.56
C ALA A 272 -8.22 -0.11 3.03
N LEU A 273 -8.43 -0.08 1.71
CA LEU A 273 -9.46 -0.85 1.01
C LEU A 273 -8.79 -1.89 0.12
N PHE A 274 -9.01 -3.17 0.42
CA PHE A 274 -8.39 -4.29 -0.29
C PHE A 274 -9.40 -5.03 -1.19
N ALA A 275 -8.91 -5.69 -2.24
CA ALA A 275 -9.72 -6.61 -3.04
C ALA A 275 -10.06 -7.89 -2.24
N ASP A 276 -11.28 -8.41 -2.40
CA ASP A 276 -11.76 -9.60 -1.69
C ASP A 276 -11.04 -10.91 -2.05
N ASN A 277 -10.31 -10.93 -3.17
CA ASN A 277 -9.52 -12.08 -3.63
C ASN A 277 -8.15 -12.20 -2.94
N ILE A 278 -7.74 -11.20 -2.14
CA ILE A 278 -6.51 -11.28 -1.37
C ILE A 278 -6.67 -12.37 -0.31
N VAL A 279 -5.85 -13.42 -0.43
CA VAL A 279 -5.83 -14.58 0.48
C VAL A 279 -4.84 -14.34 1.62
N ASN A 280 -3.76 -13.59 1.36
CA ASN A 280 -2.69 -13.36 2.32
C ASN A 280 -2.28 -11.88 2.41
N ILE A 281 -2.36 -11.32 3.62
CA ILE A 281 -1.71 -10.06 3.96
C ILE A 281 -0.51 -10.43 4.84
N SER A 282 0.69 -10.37 4.24
CA SER A 282 1.91 -10.90 4.85
C SER A 282 2.36 -10.14 6.10
N GLU A 283 3.40 -10.67 6.75
CA GLU A 283 4.05 -10.09 7.92
C GLU A 283 4.26 -8.57 7.78
N GLY A 284 3.76 -7.84 8.78
CA GLY A 284 3.97 -6.41 8.95
C GLY A 284 3.40 -5.53 7.84
N ALA A 285 2.53 -6.04 6.97
CA ALA A 285 2.08 -5.30 5.79
C ALA A 285 1.50 -3.90 6.12
N LEU A 286 0.84 -3.71 7.26
CA LEU A 286 0.35 -2.43 7.77
C LEU A 286 0.95 -2.06 9.14
N PHE A 287 2.13 -2.64 9.47
CA PHE A 287 2.83 -2.39 10.72
C PHE A 287 3.04 -0.89 10.96
N ASN A 288 2.75 -0.42 12.17
CA ASN A 288 3.00 0.95 12.60
C ASN A 288 2.35 2.02 11.69
N CYS A 289 1.17 1.72 11.16
CA CYS A 289 0.30 2.71 10.52
C CYS A 289 -0.56 3.40 11.58
N GLU A 290 0.07 4.23 12.41
CA GLU A 290 -0.52 4.82 13.64
C GLU A 290 -1.81 5.64 13.42
N LYS A 291 -2.10 6.07 12.18
CA LYS A 291 -3.33 6.82 11.83
C LYS A 291 -4.39 5.99 11.12
N LEU A 292 -4.12 4.71 10.87
CA LEU A 292 -5.05 3.83 10.15
C LEU A 292 -6.25 3.56 11.04
N THR A 293 -7.41 4.13 10.70
CA THR A 293 -8.65 4.00 11.49
C THR A 293 -9.69 3.11 10.81
N SER A 294 -9.60 2.93 9.50
CA SER A 294 -10.57 2.16 8.71
C SER A 294 -9.86 1.15 7.81
N ILE A 295 -10.35 -0.09 7.82
CA ILE A 295 -9.83 -1.16 6.98
C ILE A 295 -11.00 -2.01 6.47
N HIS A 296 -11.00 -2.29 5.16
CA HIS A 296 -11.82 -3.34 4.57
C HIS A 296 -10.98 -4.61 4.46
N LEU A 297 -11.29 -5.61 5.30
CA LEU A 297 -10.60 -6.90 5.27
C LEU A 297 -11.13 -7.77 4.11
N PRO A 298 -10.26 -8.39 3.30
CA PRO A 298 -10.68 -9.28 2.22
C PRO A 298 -11.51 -10.47 2.72
N GLY A 299 -12.62 -10.78 2.08
CA GLY A 299 -13.44 -11.95 2.42
C GLY A 299 -12.71 -13.31 2.31
N SER A 300 -11.68 -13.39 1.46
CA SER A 300 -10.88 -14.61 1.23
C SER A 300 -9.65 -14.74 2.14
N LEU A 301 -9.41 -13.78 3.04
CA LEU A 301 -8.25 -13.78 3.91
C LEU A 301 -8.23 -15.03 4.81
N THR A 302 -7.11 -15.75 4.83
CA THR A 302 -6.95 -17.01 5.58
C THR A 302 -6.30 -16.83 6.95
N GLY A 303 -5.95 -15.61 7.33
CA GLY A 303 -5.41 -15.30 8.65
C GLY A 303 -4.80 -13.91 8.70
N PHE A 304 -4.49 -13.45 9.90
CA PHE A 304 -3.71 -12.22 10.07
C PHE A 304 -2.23 -12.59 10.16
N GLY A 305 -1.40 -12.01 9.31
CA GLY A 305 0.05 -12.19 9.36
C GLY A 305 0.67 -11.63 10.65
N ASN A 306 1.89 -12.04 10.95
CA ASN A 306 2.65 -11.50 12.09
C ASN A 306 2.74 -9.98 11.99
N ALA A 307 2.49 -9.27 13.10
CA ALA A 307 2.53 -7.81 13.19
C ALA A 307 1.67 -7.05 12.15
N MET A 308 0.71 -7.71 11.49
CA MET A 308 -0.02 -7.18 10.33
C MET A 308 -0.63 -5.80 10.60
N LEU A 309 -1.32 -5.63 11.73
CA LEU A 309 -2.01 -4.42 12.17
C LEU A 309 -1.45 -3.88 13.49
N SER A 310 -0.21 -4.25 13.83
CA SER A 310 0.44 -3.78 15.05
C SER A 310 0.61 -2.25 15.02
N ASN A 311 0.34 -1.60 16.16
CA ASN A 311 0.40 -0.14 16.34
C ASN A 311 -0.44 0.64 15.31
N THR A 312 -1.68 0.19 15.10
CA THR A 312 -2.67 0.91 14.28
C THR A 312 -3.76 1.54 15.16
N ALA A 313 -4.43 2.57 14.64
CA ALA A 313 -5.54 3.24 15.32
C ALA A 313 -6.92 2.69 14.89
N ILE A 314 -6.97 1.44 14.41
CA ILE A 314 -8.22 0.80 14.00
C ILE A 314 -9.14 0.72 15.22
N ALA A 315 -10.42 1.03 15.02
CA ALA A 315 -11.36 1.23 16.10
C ALA A 315 -12.67 0.48 15.87
N GLY A 316 -13.42 0.29 16.95
CA GLY A 316 -14.74 -0.34 16.88
C GLY A 316 -14.67 -1.85 16.79
N LYS A 317 -15.57 -2.44 16.00
CA LYS A 317 -15.69 -3.89 15.84
C LYS A 317 -14.82 -4.37 14.68
N ILE A 318 -14.00 -5.39 14.91
CA ILE A 318 -13.31 -6.14 13.87
C ILE A 318 -14.09 -7.43 13.59
N GLU A 319 -14.61 -7.55 12.37
CA GLU A 319 -15.17 -8.79 11.86
C GLU A 319 -14.11 -9.53 11.06
N MET A 320 -13.48 -10.53 11.68
CA MET A 320 -12.45 -11.29 10.98
C MET A 320 -13.09 -12.16 9.87
N PRO A 321 -12.47 -12.25 8.68
CA PRO A 321 -12.98 -13.05 7.58
C PRO A 321 -13.16 -14.52 7.97
N ARG A 322 -14.29 -15.13 7.57
CA ARG A 322 -14.71 -16.48 8.00
C ARG A 322 -13.71 -17.60 7.69
N MET A 323 -12.77 -17.36 6.77
CA MET A 323 -11.74 -18.33 6.36
C MET A 323 -10.45 -18.19 7.18
N SER A 324 -10.39 -17.24 8.12
CA SER A 324 -9.22 -16.99 8.96
C SER A 324 -8.91 -18.19 9.84
N MET A 325 -7.73 -18.76 9.71
CA MET A 325 -7.27 -19.94 10.44
C MET A 325 -6.31 -19.59 11.57
N THR A 326 -5.58 -18.49 11.43
CA THR A 326 -4.58 -18.05 12.41
C THR A 326 -4.61 -16.54 12.62
N ILE A 327 -4.17 -16.14 13.80
CA ILE A 327 -3.80 -14.77 14.13
C ILE A 327 -2.31 -14.81 14.48
N GLY A 328 -1.46 -14.19 13.67
CA GLY A 328 -0.01 -14.25 13.83
C GLY A 328 0.51 -13.55 15.08
N ASP A 329 1.80 -13.76 15.36
CA ASP A 329 2.49 -13.10 16.47
C ASP A 329 2.40 -11.57 16.29
N TYR A 330 2.07 -10.86 17.35
CA TYR A 330 1.91 -9.41 17.36
C TYR A 330 0.84 -8.81 16.41
N ALA A 331 -0.03 -9.64 15.80
CA ALA A 331 -0.86 -9.22 14.67
C ALA A 331 -1.72 -7.97 14.92
N LEU A 332 -2.24 -7.79 16.14
CA LEU A 332 -3.06 -6.66 16.58
C LEU A 332 -2.47 -5.95 17.81
N THR A 333 -1.17 -6.14 18.10
CA THR A 333 -0.53 -5.51 19.27
C THR A 333 -0.70 -4.00 19.22
N GLY A 334 -1.12 -3.39 20.33
CA GLY A 334 -1.29 -1.95 20.46
C GLY A 334 -2.51 -1.39 19.73
N ALA A 335 -3.41 -2.22 19.18
CA ALA A 335 -4.68 -1.81 18.59
C ALA A 335 -5.70 -1.36 19.67
N ALA A 336 -5.32 -0.35 20.46
CA ALA A 336 -5.98 0.06 21.70
C ALA A 336 -7.40 0.62 21.50
N ALA A 337 -7.77 1.02 20.28
CA ALA A 337 -9.09 1.58 19.97
C ALA A 337 -10.13 0.52 19.54
N VAL A 338 -9.72 -0.74 19.36
CA VAL A 338 -10.65 -1.85 19.06
C VAL A 338 -11.48 -2.15 20.29
N SER A 339 -12.80 -2.12 20.15
CA SER A 339 -13.74 -2.38 21.25
C SER A 339 -14.36 -3.78 21.20
N GLU A 340 -14.41 -4.40 20.03
CA GLU A 340 -15.03 -5.71 19.84
C GLU A 340 -14.31 -6.50 18.76
N ILE A 341 -14.17 -7.80 18.95
CA ILE A 341 -13.60 -8.70 17.95
C ILE A 341 -14.43 -9.98 17.81
N ASP A 342 -14.82 -10.28 16.57
CA ASP A 342 -15.40 -11.56 16.19
C ASP A 342 -14.30 -12.48 15.67
N ILE A 343 -13.99 -13.54 16.43
CA ILE A 343 -13.01 -14.55 16.03
C ILE A 343 -13.78 -15.74 15.43
N PRO A 344 -13.60 -16.09 14.15
CA PRO A 344 -14.36 -17.16 13.52
C PRO A 344 -13.90 -18.53 14.00
N ALA A 345 -14.81 -19.50 13.96
CA ALA A 345 -14.60 -20.88 14.41
C ALA A 345 -13.41 -21.59 13.74
N SER A 346 -12.98 -21.11 12.57
CA SER A 346 -11.83 -21.62 11.84
C SER A 346 -10.49 -21.24 12.47
N VAL A 347 -10.44 -20.21 13.33
CA VAL A 347 -9.20 -19.81 14.02
C VAL A 347 -8.86 -20.85 15.08
N PHE A 348 -7.79 -21.61 14.81
CA PHE A 348 -7.30 -22.65 15.72
C PHE A 348 -6.05 -22.22 16.51
N TYR A 349 -5.36 -21.14 16.09
CA TYR A 349 -4.16 -20.64 16.73
C TYR A 349 -4.09 -19.10 16.78
N ILE A 350 -3.71 -18.56 17.94
CA ILE A 350 -3.44 -17.13 18.18
C ILE A 350 -1.99 -16.99 18.67
N GLY A 351 -1.19 -16.20 17.98
CA GLY A 351 0.26 -16.04 18.20
C GLY A 351 0.64 -15.28 19.47
N ASN A 352 1.94 -15.22 19.74
CA ASN A 352 2.50 -14.50 20.88
C ASN A 352 2.15 -13.01 20.80
N GLU A 353 1.73 -12.42 21.92
CA GLU A 353 1.37 -11.00 22.05
C GLU A 353 0.35 -10.49 21.00
N ALA A 354 -0.36 -11.40 20.31
CA ALA A 354 -1.14 -11.07 19.13
C ALA A 354 -2.22 -10.02 19.38
N MET A 355 -2.71 -9.89 20.62
CA MET A 355 -3.73 -8.93 21.05
C MET A 355 -3.26 -8.11 22.28
N SER A 356 -1.94 -8.06 22.51
CA SER A 356 -1.34 -7.30 23.60
C SER A 356 -1.64 -5.80 23.45
N GLY A 357 -1.92 -5.07 24.53
CA GLY A 357 -2.18 -3.64 24.50
C GLY A 357 -3.56 -3.23 23.95
N MET A 358 -4.47 -4.17 23.70
CA MET A 358 -5.86 -3.88 23.30
C MET A 358 -6.71 -3.36 24.49
N SER A 359 -6.26 -2.28 25.13
CA SER A 359 -6.83 -1.71 26.35
C SER A 359 -8.27 -1.18 26.22
N GLY A 360 -8.74 -0.92 24.99
CA GLY A 360 -10.12 -0.52 24.70
C GLY A 360 -11.09 -1.67 24.46
N LEU A 361 -10.61 -2.93 24.46
CA LEU A 361 -11.42 -4.11 24.21
C LEU A 361 -12.52 -4.23 25.27
N LYS A 362 -13.74 -4.55 24.84
CA LYS A 362 -14.92 -4.73 25.70
C LYS A 362 -15.62 -6.05 25.45
N ARG A 363 -15.55 -6.57 24.23
CA ARG A 363 -16.22 -7.80 23.82
C ARG A 363 -15.33 -8.65 22.93
N ILE A 364 -15.32 -9.95 23.18
CA ILE A 364 -14.76 -10.96 22.29
C ILE A 364 -15.86 -11.96 21.99
N ASN A 365 -16.09 -12.26 20.72
CA ASN A 365 -17.06 -13.26 20.31
C ASN A 365 -16.36 -14.47 19.69
N VAL A 366 -16.50 -15.59 20.38
CA VAL A 366 -16.04 -16.92 19.97
C VAL A 366 -17.23 -17.90 19.99
N SER A 367 -18.46 -17.41 19.84
CA SER A 367 -19.68 -18.23 20.00
C SER A 367 -19.83 -19.34 18.95
N LYS A 368 -19.05 -19.29 17.87
CA LYS A 368 -19.05 -20.29 16.81
C LYS A 368 -17.99 -21.37 17.01
N HIS A 369 -17.06 -21.20 17.95
CA HIS A 369 -16.00 -22.17 18.22
C HIS A 369 -16.57 -23.48 18.79
N GLN A 370 -15.96 -24.58 18.37
CA GLN A 370 -16.26 -25.94 18.87
C GLN A 370 -15.05 -26.55 19.60
N ALA A 371 -13.97 -25.79 19.73
CA ALA A 371 -12.76 -26.14 20.46
C ALA A 371 -12.10 -24.84 20.96
N ILE A 372 -11.35 -24.94 22.05
CA ILE A 372 -10.55 -23.82 22.57
C ILE A 372 -9.38 -23.56 21.61
N PRO A 373 -9.22 -22.34 21.06
CA PRO A 373 -8.04 -22.01 20.26
C PRO A 373 -6.78 -22.13 21.12
N SER A 374 -5.73 -22.72 20.56
CA SER A 374 -4.40 -22.66 21.16
C SER A 374 -3.91 -21.21 21.09
N ILE A 375 -3.35 -20.68 22.17
CA ILE A 375 -2.81 -19.32 22.15
C ILE A 375 -1.35 -19.27 22.65
N GLY A 376 -0.58 -18.32 22.12
CA GLY A 376 0.82 -18.09 22.47
C GLY A 376 1.01 -17.43 23.83
N MET A 377 2.24 -16.95 24.07
CA MET A 377 2.57 -16.20 25.28
C MET A 377 1.98 -14.79 25.22
N ASP A 378 1.55 -14.27 26.37
CA ASP A 378 1.20 -12.86 26.59
C ASP A 378 0.19 -12.26 25.59
N VAL A 379 -0.69 -13.09 25.00
CA VAL A 379 -1.72 -12.68 24.03
C VAL A 379 -2.58 -11.54 24.54
N TRP A 380 -2.91 -11.56 25.83
CA TRP A 380 -3.80 -10.60 26.49
C TRP A 380 -3.06 -9.61 27.40
N SER A 381 -1.73 -9.46 27.24
CA SER A 381 -0.99 -8.47 28.04
C SER A 381 -1.64 -7.08 27.88
N ASP A 382 -1.75 -6.34 28.97
CA ASP A 382 -2.40 -5.02 29.03
C ASP A 382 -3.88 -4.99 28.57
N VAL A 383 -4.57 -6.13 28.63
CA VAL A 383 -6.04 -6.24 28.54
C VAL A 383 -6.62 -6.48 29.93
N ASP A 384 -7.60 -5.65 30.34
CA ASP A 384 -8.34 -5.83 31.60
C ASP A 384 -9.40 -6.94 31.43
N GLN A 385 -8.93 -8.20 31.35
CA GLN A 385 -9.76 -9.36 31.02
C GLN A 385 -11.08 -9.43 31.83
N PRO A 386 -11.10 -9.18 33.16
CA PRO A 386 -12.35 -9.21 33.93
C PRO A 386 -13.42 -8.19 33.52
N LYS A 387 -13.06 -7.17 32.74
CA LYS A 387 -14.01 -6.17 32.17
C LYS A 387 -14.38 -6.45 30.71
N VAL A 388 -13.81 -7.47 30.11
CA VAL A 388 -14.07 -7.87 28.73
C VAL A 388 -15.03 -9.05 28.74
N THR A 389 -16.20 -8.85 28.15
CA THR A 389 -17.19 -9.91 27.98
C THR A 389 -16.72 -10.88 26.89
N LEU A 390 -16.50 -12.15 27.26
CA LEU A 390 -16.20 -13.23 26.33
C LEU A 390 -17.47 -14.02 26.04
N ILE A 391 -17.95 -13.91 24.80
CA ILE A 391 -19.17 -14.57 24.35
C ILE A 391 -18.82 -15.94 23.77
N VAL A 392 -19.33 -17.00 24.39
CA VAL A 392 -19.07 -18.40 24.03
C VAL A 392 -20.37 -19.14 23.70
N ALA A 393 -20.29 -20.27 22.99
CA ALA A 393 -21.41 -21.20 22.87
C ALA A 393 -21.74 -21.84 24.23
N ASP A 394 -23.01 -22.10 24.51
CA ASP A 394 -23.44 -22.85 25.70
C ASP A 394 -22.67 -24.17 25.87
N SER A 395 -22.48 -24.92 24.77
CA SER A 395 -21.73 -26.18 24.76
C SER A 395 -20.24 -26.02 25.12
N MET A 396 -19.68 -24.82 24.94
CA MET A 396 -18.26 -24.53 25.19
C MET A 396 -18.01 -23.80 26.50
N TYR A 397 -19.05 -23.42 27.24
CA TYR A 397 -18.93 -22.62 28.46
C TYR A 397 -17.99 -23.24 29.49
N GLY A 398 -18.17 -24.53 29.77
CA GLY A 398 -17.32 -25.25 30.73
C GLY A 398 -15.86 -25.31 30.30
N GLU A 399 -15.60 -25.45 29.00
CA GLU A 399 -14.24 -25.53 28.46
C GLU A 399 -13.52 -24.17 28.55
N PHE A 400 -14.17 -23.07 28.15
CA PHE A 400 -13.59 -21.73 28.26
C PHE A 400 -13.38 -21.31 29.72
N LYS A 401 -14.28 -21.70 30.63
CA LYS A 401 -14.15 -21.43 32.07
C LYS A 401 -12.99 -22.20 32.72
N ALA A 402 -12.61 -23.34 32.17
CA ALA A 402 -11.47 -24.14 32.66
C ALA A 402 -10.14 -23.78 31.98
N ALA A 403 -10.16 -23.08 30.84
CA ALA A 403 -8.97 -22.75 30.09
C ALA A 403 -8.19 -21.58 30.75
N GLU A 404 -6.98 -21.85 31.22
CA GLU A 404 -6.14 -20.89 31.97
C GLU A 404 -5.99 -19.52 31.31
N GLN A 405 -5.90 -19.47 29.98
CA GLN A 405 -5.71 -18.23 29.25
C GLN A 405 -7.00 -17.48 28.91
N TRP A 406 -8.17 -18.07 29.23
CA TRP A 406 -9.50 -17.50 28.94
C TRP A 406 -10.36 -17.31 30.19
N LYS A 407 -10.07 -18.02 31.29
CA LYS A 407 -10.90 -18.05 32.51
C LYS A 407 -11.05 -16.71 33.23
N GLU A 408 -10.15 -15.76 33.00
CA GLU A 408 -10.18 -14.44 33.65
C GLU A 408 -11.12 -13.45 32.95
N PHE A 409 -11.69 -13.80 31.79
CA PHE A 409 -12.70 -13.00 31.11
C PHE A 409 -14.07 -13.07 31.81
N ASP A 410 -14.93 -12.07 31.58
CA ASP A 410 -16.35 -12.16 31.91
C ASP A 410 -17.07 -13.06 30.91
N ILE A 411 -17.05 -14.38 31.16
CA ILE A 411 -17.57 -15.38 30.22
C ILE A 411 -19.09 -15.43 30.29
N VAL A 412 -19.74 -15.10 29.17
CA VAL A 412 -21.18 -15.19 28.97
C VAL A 412 -21.50 -16.16 27.85
N MET A 413 -22.64 -16.82 27.94
CA MET A 413 -23.12 -17.76 26.91
C MET A 413 -24.07 -17.04 25.97
N ILE A 414 -23.85 -17.19 24.66
CA ILE A 414 -24.97 -17.11 23.72
C ILE A 414 -25.68 -18.46 23.79
N SER A 415 -26.88 -18.46 24.36
CA SER A 415 -27.80 -19.58 24.19
C SER A 415 -28.54 -19.37 22.88
N GLY A 416 -28.16 -20.14 21.85
CA GLY A 416 -28.93 -20.31 20.62
C GLY A 416 -29.18 -19.03 19.81
N THR A 417 -28.53 -18.94 18.64
CA THR A 417 -28.82 -17.99 17.55
C THR A 417 -30.19 -17.30 17.57
N ASP A 418 -30.11 -15.98 17.69
CA ASP A 418 -31.13 -14.97 17.46
C ASP A 418 -31.74 -15.01 16.04
N ASP A 419 -32.93 -14.41 15.94
CA ASP A 419 -33.69 -14.01 14.74
C ASP A 419 -34.47 -15.10 13.97
N ILE A 420 -35.71 -15.35 14.41
CA ILE A 420 -36.82 -15.65 13.49
C ILE A 420 -37.82 -14.51 13.60
N ALA A 421 -37.68 -13.51 12.73
CA ALA A 421 -38.70 -12.50 12.52
C ALA A 421 -39.91 -13.16 11.84
N SER A 422 -41.11 -13.05 12.42
CA SER A 422 -42.33 -13.18 11.63
C SER A 422 -42.67 -11.79 11.09
N GLU A 423 -42.29 -11.49 9.85
CA GLU A 423 -42.73 -10.26 9.19
C GLU A 423 -44.16 -10.45 8.69
N SER A 424 -45.08 -9.66 9.25
CA SER A 424 -46.35 -9.38 8.60
C SER A 424 -46.72 -7.92 8.86
N ALA A 425 -47.04 -7.20 7.78
CA ALA A 425 -47.67 -5.87 7.81
C ALA A 425 -46.95 -4.80 8.69
N GLY A 426 -45.64 -4.63 8.55
CA GLY A 426 -44.90 -3.50 9.16
C GLY A 426 -44.65 -3.61 10.66
N VAL A 427 -44.84 -4.80 11.24
CA VAL A 427 -44.52 -5.10 12.65
C VAL A 427 -43.45 -6.19 12.70
N SER A 428 -42.40 -5.98 13.49
CA SER A 428 -41.36 -6.98 13.75
C SER A 428 -41.41 -7.41 15.20
N VAL A 429 -41.46 -8.73 15.44
CA VAL A 429 -41.30 -9.32 16.78
C VAL A 429 -40.03 -10.15 16.78
N LYS A 430 -39.18 -9.93 17.79
CA LYS A 430 -37.92 -10.63 18.02
C LYS A 430 -37.89 -11.19 19.44
N GLY A 431 -37.16 -12.27 19.65
CA GLY A 431 -36.86 -12.78 20.99
C GLY A 431 -35.38 -13.13 21.10
N ARG A 432 -34.80 -12.84 22.26
CA ARG A 432 -33.40 -13.15 22.60
C ARG A 432 -33.31 -13.63 24.05
N PHE A 433 -32.32 -14.44 24.35
CA PHE A 433 -32.04 -14.83 25.74
C PHE A 433 -30.90 -13.98 26.31
N GLU A 434 -31.07 -13.50 27.54
CA GLU A 434 -30.05 -12.80 28.31
C GLU A 434 -29.93 -13.51 29.68
N GLY A 435 -28.91 -14.37 29.83
CA GLY A 435 -28.79 -15.21 31.03
C GLY A 435 -29.95 -16.19 31.20
N MET A 436 -30.74 -16.06 32.27
CA MET A 436 -31.96 -16.87 32.52
C MET A 436 -33.25 -16.16 32.14
N ASP A 437 -33.15 -15.05 31.42
CA ASP A 437 -34.27 -14.21 31.03
C ASP A 437 -34.50 -14.28 29.52
N LEU A 438 -35.77 -14.41 29.12
CA LEU A 438 -36.20 -14.28 27.74
C LEU A 438 -36.71 -12.85 27.51
N HIS A 439 -36.03 -12.12 26.64
CA HIS A 439 -36.46 -10.82 26.17
C HIS A 439 -37.27 -10.98 24.88
N VAL A 440 -38.51 -10.49 24.88
CA VAL A 440 -39.34 -10.42 23.68
C VAL A 440 -39.56 -8.95 23.34
N VAL A 441 -39.25 -8.55 22.12
CA VAL A 441 -39.32 -7.16 21.65
C VAL A 441 -40.24 -7.07 20.43
N ALA A 442 -41.17 -6.11 20.46
CA ALA A 442 -42.01 -5.76 19.33
C ALA A 442 -41.73 -4.32 18.89
N THR A 443 -41.59 -4.10 17.58
CA THR A 443 -41.36 -2.78 16.98
C THR A 443 -42.59 -2.37 16.15
N GLY A 444 -43.05 -1.13 16.34
CA GLY A 444 -44.15 -0.52 15.58
C GLY A 444 -45.51 -0.61 16.26
N VAL A 445 -45.80 -1.71 16.98
CA VAL A 445 -47.03 -1.87 17.77
C VAL A 445 -46.68 -2.54 19.11
N PRO A 446 -47.12 -1.97 20.26
CA PRO A 446 -46.88 -2.60 21.56
C PRO A 446 -47.50 -3.99 21.68
N MET A 447 -46.89 -4.81 22.53
CA MET A 447 -47.44 -6.12 22.86
C MET A 447 -48.66 -5.96 23.76
N LYS A 448 -49.64 -6.86 23.59
CA LYS A 448 -50.77 -7.04 24.51
C LYS A 448 -50.55 -8.24 25.41
N ARG A 449 -49.98 -9.32 24.85
CA ARG A 449 -49.76 -10.59 25.55
C ARG A 449 -48.63 -11.38 24.90
N VAL A 450 -47.81 -12.03 25.71
CA VAL A 450 -46.81 -13.01 25.27
C VAL A 450 -47.12 -14.34 25.93
N GLU A 451 -47.28 -15.39 25.12
CA GLU A 451 -47.56 -16.76 25.54
C GLU A 451 -46.36 -17.63 25.18
N LEU A 452 -45.79 -18.30 26.18
CA LEU A 452 -44.64 -19.16 26.02
C LEU A 452 -45.08 -20.62 26.06
N TYR A 453 -44.78 -21.36 25.01
CA TYR A 453 -45.09 -22.79 24.89
C TYR A 453 -43.82 -23.62 24.82
N ASP A 454 -43.89 -24.88 25.28
CA ASP A 454 -42.88 -25.89 24.99
C ASP A 454 -43.08 -26.57 23.63
N VAL A 455 -42.16 -27.48 23.26
CA VAL A 455 -42.21 -28.26 22.02
C VAL A 455 -43.40 -29.18 21.87
N SER A 456 -44.02 -29.58 22.97
CA SER A 456 -45.22 -30.42 22.95
C SER A 456 -46.49 -29.59 22.73
N GLY A 457 -46.36 -28.25 22.73
CA GLY A 457 -47.46 -27.31 22.65
C GLY A 457 -48.09 -27.01 24.01
N ALA A 458 -47.45 -27.40 25.12
CA ALA A 458 -47.93 -27.06 26.46
C ALA A 458 -47.58 -25.61 26.78
N LEU A 459 -48.57 -24.85 27.27
CA LEU A 459 -48.38 -23.47 27.71
C LEU A 459 -47.60 -23.46 29.03
N LEU A 460 -46.43 -22.81 29.02
CA LEU A 460 -45.56 -22.65 30.18
C LEU A 460 -45.92 -21.39 30.99
N THR A 461 -46.13 -20.27 30.29
CA THR A 461 -46.54 -19.00 30.91
C THR A 461 -47.24 -18.10 29.91
N ALA A 462 -48.05 -17.18 30.41
CA ALA A 462 -48.64 -16.11 29.63
C ALA A 462 -48.57 -14.81 30.42
N VAL A 463 -48.07 -13.75 29.79
CA VAL A 463 -47.90 -12.45 30.43
C VAL A 463 -48.60 -11.39 29.59
N ASP A 464 -49.57 -10.71 30.19
CA ASP A 464 -50.21 -9.54 29.58
C ASP A 464 -49.31 -8.30 29.83
N THR A 465 -49.17 -7.46 28.82
CA THR A 465 -48.30 -6.28 28.84
C THR A 465 -48.86 -5.18 27.95
N SER A 466 -48.33 -3.96 28.09
CA SER A 466 -48.53 -2.83 27.17
C SER A 466 -47.21 -2.26 26.65
N GLU A 467 -46.10 -2.94 26.97
CA GLU A 467 -44.74 -2.50 26.65
C GLU A 467 -44.27 -3.04 25.29
N ASN A 468 -43.25 -2.39 24.73
CA ASN A 468 -42.59 -2.84 23.50
C ASN A 468 -41.52 -3.91 23.77
N GLU A 469 -41.07 -4.06 25.02
CA GLU A 469 -40.16 -5.11 25.47
C GLU A 469 -40.68 -5.72 26.76
N ILE A 470 -40.59 -7.05 26.86
CA ILE A 470 -40.87 -7.77 28.11
C ILE A 470 -39.74 -8.74 28.41
N VAL A 471 -39.44 -8.86 29.70
CA VAL A 471 -38.47 -9.81 30.24
C VAL A 471 -39.26 -10.90 30.95
N ILE A 472 -39.09 -12.14 30.52
CA ILE A 472 -39.74 -13.32 31.10
C ILE A 472 -38.63 -14.16 31.75
N PRO A 473 -38.59 -14.25 33.09
CA PRO A 473 -37.65 -15.15 33.76
C PRO A 473 -38.01 -16.60 33.45
N ILE A 474 -37.08 -17.33 32.84
CA ILE A 474 -37.31 -18.71 32.39
C ILE A 474 -36.60 -19.77 33.24
N ALA A 475 -36.02 -19.38 34.37
CA ALA A 475 -35.29 -20.31 35.26
C ALA A 475 -36.13 -21.49 35.78
N ALA A 476 -37.47 -21.34 35.82
CA ALA A 476 -38.38 -22.39 36.28
C ALA A 476 -38.75 -23.42 35.19
N TYR A 477 -38.36 -23.19 33.94
CA TYR A 477 -38.76 -24.04 32.80
C TYR A 477 -37.55 -24.83 32.29
N THR A 478 -37.69 -26.15 32.16
CA THR A 478 -36.58 -27.08 31.83
C THR A 478 -36.50 -27.44 30.35
N THR A 479 -37.34 -26.82 29.51
CA THR A 479 -37.48 -27.14 28.08
C THR A 479 -36.49 -26.37 27.22
N ARG A 480 -35.98 -27.00 26.15
CA ARG A 480 -34.91 -26.44 25.27
C ARG A 480 -35.41 -25.65 24.05
N VAL A 481 -36.70 -25.66 23.80
CA VAL A 481 -37.29 -24.90 22.68
C VAL A 481 -38.59 -24.31 23.16
N TYR A 482 -38.71 -23.01 22.95
CA TYR A 482 -39.85 -22.21 23.32
C TYR A 482 -40.51 -21.65 22.06
N VAL A 483 -41.84 -21.69 22.00
CA VAL A 483 -42.59 -20.89 21.02
C VAL A 483 -43.20 -19.72 21.78
N ALA A 484 -42.73 -18.50 21.47
CA ALA A 484 -43.33 -17.28 21.98
C ALA A 484 -44.40 -16.81 20.98
N ASN A 485 -45.66 -17.00 21.32
CA ASN A 485 -46.79 -16.43 20.60
C ASN A 485 -47.09 -15.03 21.18
N VAL A 486 -46.92 -14.01 20.36
CA VAL A 486 -47.05 -12.60 20.72
C VAL A 486 -48.31 -12.03 20.10
N ILE A 487 -49.24 -11.62 20.94
CA ILE A 487 -50.45 -10.91 20.54
C ILE A 487 -50.18 -9.42 20.72
N LEU A 488 -50.32 -8.66 19.65
CA LEU A 488 -50.08 -7.22 19.61
C LEU A 488 -51.36 -6.44 19.94
N ALA A 489 -51.22 -5.18 20.34
CA ALA A 489 -52.34 -4.33 20.76
C ALA A 489 -53.40 -4.13 19.65
N ASN A 490 -52.99 -4.14 18.38
CA ASN A 490 -53.87 -4.08 17.20
C ASN A 490 -54.56 -5.42 16.87
N GLY A 491 -54.31 -6.48 17.65
CA GLY A 491 -54.89 -7.80 17.46
C GLY A 491 -54.10 -8.75 16.54
N SER A 492 -53.03 -8.29 15.88
CA SER A 492 -52.18 -9.18 15.09
C SER A 492 -51.37 -10.12 15.98
N ARG A 493 -50.99 -11.28 15.43
CA ARG A 493 -50.24 -12.32 16.14
C ARG A 493 -48.94 -12.63 15.41
N ALA A 494 -47.88 -12.80 16.19
CA ALA A 494 -46.56 -13.20 15.73
C ALA A 494 -46.12 -14.43 16.53
N ALA A 495 -45.38 -15.34 15.91
CA ALA A 495 -44.80 -16.48 16.62
C ALA A 495 -43.30 -16.49 16.42
N VAL A 496 -42.54 -16.46 17.51
CA VAL A 496 -41.09 -16.57 17.50
C VAL A 496 -40.74 -17.94 18.06
N LYS A 497 -40.08 -18.75 17.24
CA LYS A 497 -39.50 -20.00 17.71
C LYS A 497 -38.11 -19.71 18.23
N LEU A 498 -37.90 -20.01 19.51
CA LEU A 498 -36.69 -19.73 20.26
C LEU A 498 -36.09 -21.07 20.69
N MET A 499 -34.80 -21.27 20.48
CA MET A 499 -34.12 -22.49 20.92
C MET A 499 -33.05 -22.09 21.93
N ARG A 500 -33.05 -22.78 23.07
CA ARG A 500 -32.15 -22.57 24.19
C ARG A 500 -31.42 -23.86 24.53
#